data_AF-A0A485K6R2-F1
#
_entry.id   AF-A0A485K6R2-F1
#
_cell.length_a   1.000
_cell.length_b   1.000
_cell.length_c   1.000
_cell.angle_alpha   90.00
_cell.angle_beta   90.00
_cell.angle_gamma   90.00
#
_symmetry.space_group_name_H-M   'P 1'
#
loop_
_entity.id
_entity.type
_entity.pdbx_description
1 polymer ?
#
loop_
_entity_poly.entity_id
_entity_poly.type
_entity_poly.pdbx_seq_one_letter_code
_entity_poly.pdbx_strand_id
1 'polypeptide(L)'
;MAAEESCAAKEAIFEGIFKKLMVGTTAYVPRPLDTSGIELSDDLVRLGNSMAEHCHDVWAIERTEEGWVWGPHLDDVKKTHPNLIPFKELPVAEQKFDFQTSQEVIKVVLSMDYSIARVPSTPEAVYSPLFVPSTHKIPYSTSGQVYTPRPLNTTKVHLPEDLVLLRDLLAENTHEVWSKGRIDAGWTHGPQRNDQIKTHNCLVPYADLSESEKSYDVKLAQGVLKMLIACGYSIVKPQRNA
;
A
#
# COMPACT_ATOMS: atom_id res chain seq x y z
N MET A 1 -14.16 -58.08 25.16
CA MET A 1 -13.13 -57.05 24.92
C MET A 1 -12.79 -56.99 23.43
N ALA A 2 -13.78 -56.69 22.58
CA ALA A 2 -13.62 -56.71 21.12
C ALA A 2 -14.59 -55.72 20.45
N ALA A 3 -14.76 -54.53 21.04
CA ALA A 3 -15.69 -53.52 20.53
C ALA A 3 -15.20 -52.07 20.65
N GLU A 4 -13.97 -51.83 21.11
CA GLU A 4 -13.41 -50.46 21.23
C GLU A 4 -12.31 -50.14 20.22
N GLU A 5 -11.77 -51.12 19.48
CA GLU A 5 -10.75 -50.86 18.44
C GLU A 5 -11.33 -50.43 17.07
N SER A 6 -12.66 -50.31 16.93
CA SER A 6 -13.29 -49.95 15.65
C SER A 6 -13.61 -48.45 15.49
N CYS A 7 -13.65 -47.64 16.55
CA CYS A 7 -14.06 -46.23 16.43
C CYS A 7 -12.87 -45.33 16.03
N ALA A 8 -11.75 -45.45 16.75
CA ALA A 8 -10.54 -44.67 16.50
C ALA A 8 -9.92 -44.92 15.11
N ALA A 9 -10.00 -46.16 14.61
CA ALA A 9 -9.52 -46.49 13.26
C ALA A 9 -10.43 -45.93 12.15
N LYS A 10 -11.75 -45.81 12.40
CA LYS A 10 -12.69 -45.22 11.44
C LYS A 10 -12.66 -43.69 11.47
N GLU A 11 -12.40 -43.08 12.61
CA GLU A 11 -12.15 -41.63 12.74
C GLU A 11 -10.81 -41.22 12.13
N ALA A 12 -9.74 -42.01 12.28
CA ALA A 12 -8.46 -41.73 11.63
C ALA A 12 -8.49 -41.94 10.09
N ILE A 13 -9.32 -42.87 9.60
CA ILE A 13 -9.56 -43.06 8.17
C ILE A 13 -10.49 -41.96 7.63
N PHE A 14 -11.50 -41.53 8.40
CA PHE A 14 -12.37 -40.41 8.01
C PHE A 14 -11.61 -39.09 8.04
N GLU A 15 -10.79 -38.79 9.05
CA GLU A 15 -9.87 -37.64 9.06
C GLU A 15 -8.78 -37.77 7.99
N GLY A 16 -8.24 -38.97 7.75
CA GLY A 16 -7.24 -39.20 6.72
C GLY A 16 -7.78 -39.02 5.31
N ILE A 17 -9.01 -39.49 5.05
CA ILE A 17 -9.71 -39.33 3.77
C ILE A 17 -10.27 -37.91 3.64
N PHE A 18 -10.77 -37.29 4.71
CA PHE A 18 -11.24 -35.90 4.71
C PHE A 18 -10.09 -34.92 4.59
N LYS A 19 -8.92 -35.16 5.18
CA LYS A 19 -7.70 -34.36 4.97
C LYS A 19 -7.09 -34.61 3.58
N LYS A 20 -7.25 -35.81 3.00
CA LYS A 20 -6.84 -36.12 1.61
C LYS A 20 -7.86 -35.66 0.55
N LEU A 21 -9.12 -35.40 0.93
CA LEU A 21 -10.18 -34.80 0.11
C LEU A 21 -10.33 -33.28 0.36
N MET A 22 -9.79 -32.74 1.46
CA MET A 22 -9.72 -31.30 1.78
C MET A 22 -8.33 -30.70 1.55
N VAL A 23 -7.33 -31.49 1.15
CA VAL A 23 -6.28 -31.02 0.22
C VAL A 23 -6.83 -31.14 -1.21
N GLY A 24 -8.05 -30.65 -1.41
CA GLY A 24 -8.34 -29.95 -2.63
C GLY A 24 -7.45 -28.72 -2.57
N THR A 25 -6.45 -28.64 -3.42
CA THR A 25 -5.78 -27.38 -3.73
C THR A 25 -6.84 -26.43 -4.27
N THR A 26 -7.60 -25.77 -3.39
CA THR A 26 -8.29 -24.55 -3.76
C THR A 26 -7.18 -23.58 -4.04
N ALA A 27 -6.82 -23.49 -5.32
CA ALA A 27 -5.84 -22.53 -5.78
C ALA A 27 -6.19 -21.18 -5.16
N TYR A 28 -5.21 -20.52 -4.55
CA TYR A 28 -5.40 -19.20 -4.00
C TYR A 28 -5.94 -18.27 -5.09
N VAL A 29 -7.13 -17.73 -4.87
CA VAL A 29 -7.78 -16.77 -5.77
C VAL A 29 -7.84 -15.44 -5.03
N PRO A 30 -6.99 -14.47 -5.39
CA PRO A 30 -7.00 -13.18 -4.74
C PRO A 30 -8.27 -12.40 -5.07
N ARG A 31 -8.80 -11.68 -4.08
CA ARG A 31 -10.02 -10.87 -4.14
C ARG A 31 -9.73 -9.47 -3.59
N PRO A 32 -9.04 -8.62 -4.36
CA PRO A 32 -8.95 -7.20 -4.03
C PRO A 32 -10.33 -6.59 -3.84
N LEU A 33 -10.42 -5.61 -2.95
CA LEU A 33 -11.64 -4.85 -2.74
C LEU A 33 -12.05 -4.13 -4.03
N ASP A 34 -13.33 -4.22 -4.35
CA ASP A 34 -13.93 -3.50 -5.47
C ASP A 34 -14.29 -2.07 -5.03
N THR A 35 -13.68 -1.10 -5.69
CA THR A 35 -13.85 0.34 -5.45
C THR A 35 -14.59 1.03 -6.59
N SER A 36 -15.04 0.28 -7.61
CA SER A 36 -15.64 0.83 -8.83
C SER A 36 -16.90 1.65 -8.55
N GLY A 37 -17.66 1.29 -7.51
CA GLY A 37 -18.85 2.01 -7.05
C GLY A 37 -18.58 3.21 -6.13
N ILE A 38 -17.32 3.52 -5.82
CA ILE A 38 -16.97 4.59 -4.87
C ILE A 38 -16.59 5.86 -5.62
N GLU A 39 -17.36 6.92 -5.35
CA GLU A 39 -17.10 8.27 -5.81
C GLU A 39 -16.51 9.10 -4.67
N LEU A 40 -15.40 9.79 -4.94
CA LEU A 40 -14.76 10.68 -3.98
C LEU A 40 -15.39 12.06 -4.03
N SER A 41 -15.60 12.69 -2.87
CA SER A 41 -15.92 14.12 -2.81
C SER A 41 -14.74 14.97 -3.30
N ASP A 42 -14.99 16.21 -3.72
CA ASP A 42 -13.94 17.15 -4.15
C ASP A 42 -12.83 17.33 -3.10
N ASP A 43 -13.19 17.22 -1.81
CA ASP A 43 -12.22 17.33 -0.72
C ASP A 43 -11.29 16.13 -0.66
N LEU A 44 -11.83 14.92 -0.81
CA LEU A 44 -11.05 13.69 -0.87
C LEU A 44 -10.22 13.57 -2.17
N VAL A 45 -10.70 14.14 -3.28
CA VAL A 45 -9.91 14.28 -4.51
C VAL A 45 -8.69 15.17 -4.26
N ARG A 46 -8.86 16.33 -3.61
CA ARG A 46 -7.74 17.21 -3.25
C ARG A 46 -6.76 16.56 -2.27
N LEU A 47 -7.27 15.77 -1.33
CA LEU A 47 -6.43 14.96 -0.43
C LEU A 47 -5.58 13.96 -1.23
N GLY A 48 -6.18 13.21 -2.15
CA GLY A 48 -5.46 12.28 -3.02
C GLY A 48 -4.37 12.97 -3.83
N ASN A 49 -4.62 14.18 -4.33
CA ASN A 49 -3.60 14.96 -5.04
C ASN A 49 -2.43 15.36 -4.12
N SER A 50 -2.73 15.74 -2.88
CA SER A 50 -1.71 16.08 -1.88
C SER A 50 -0.87 14.86 -1.47
N MET A 51 -1.49 13.67 -1.45
CA MET A 51 -0.79 12.40 -1.23
C MET A 51 0.18 12.08 -2.38
N ALA A 52 -0.24 12.29 -3.64
CA ALA A 52 0.62 12.06 -4.80
C ALA A 52 1.88 12.95 -4.79
N GLU A 53 1.71 14.26 -4.54
CA GLU A 53 2.84 15.19 -4.42
C GLU A 53 3.81 14.78 -3.30
N HIS A 54 3.28 14.33 -2.16
CA HIS A 54 4.10 13.83 -1.06
C HIS A 54 4.87 12.55 -1.41
N CYS A 55 4.21 11.56 -2.01
CA CYS A 55 4.84 10.32 -2.42
C CYS A 55 5.96 10.58 -3.43
N HIS A 56 5.76 11.51 -4.36
CA HIS A 56 6.80 11.95 -5.28
C HIS A 56 7.99 12.59 -4.58
N ASP A 57 7.74 13.47 -3.60
CA ASP A 57 8.80 14.08 -2.82
C ASP A 57 9.61 13.07 -2.00
N VAL A 58 8.95 12.06 -1.40
CA VAL A 58 9.61 10.96 -0.69
C VAL A 58 10.46 10.14 -1.66
N TRP A 59 9.89 9.73 -2.79
CA TRP A 59 10.59 8.99 -3.83
C TRP A 59 11.83 9.76 -4.33
N ALA A 60 11.70 11.06 -4.56
CA ALA A 60 12.82 11.88 -5.04
C ALA A 60 13.96 11.93 -4.03
N ILE A 61 13.64 12.04 -2.73
CA ILE A 61 14.63 11.99 -1.65
C ILE A 61 15.33 10.63 -1.63
N GLU A 62 14.58 9.53 -1.58
CA GLU A 62 15.15 8.17 -1.53
C GLU A 62 16.07 7.91 -2.74
N ARG A 63 15.66 8.33 -3.94
CA ARG A 63 16.48 8.21 -5.14
C ARG A 63 17.76 9.04 -5.03
N THR A 64 17.71 10.26 -4.51
CA THR A 64 18.93 11.05 -4.33
C THR A 64 19.87 10.45 -3.28
N GLU A 65 19.33 9.86 -2.22
CA GLU A 65 20.12 9.14 -1.20
C GLU A 65 20.79 7.89 -1.78
N GLU A 66 20.15 7.23 -2.74
CA GLU A 66 20.73 6.14 -3.54
C GLU A 66 21.75 6.62 -4.60
N GLY A 67 21.96 7.94 -4.73
CA GLY A 67 22.91 8.55 -5.67
C GLY A 67 22.35 8.79 -7.07
N TRP A 68 21.02 8.75 -7.25
CA TRP A 68 20.39 9.17 -8.50
C TRP A 68 20.42 10.69 -8.65
N VAL A 69 20.61 11.13 -9.89
CA VAL A 69 20.58 12.55 -10.27
C VAL A 69 19.59 12.76 -11.41
N TRP A 70 19.15 14.00 -11.59
CA TRP A 70 18.32 14.32 -12.74
C TRP A 70 19.10 14.11 -14.06
N GLY A 71 18.42 13.57 -15.07
CA GLY A 71 18.88 13.56 -16.44
C GLY A 71 17.70 13.34 -17.40
N PRO A 72 17.82 13.74 -18.67
CA PRO A 72 16.69 13.73 -19.62
C PRO A 72 16.15 12.34 -19.95
N HIS A 73 16.91 11.28 -19.64
CA HIS A 73 16.55 9.89 -19.88
C HIS A 73 16.90 9.02 -18.68
N LEU A 74 16.17 7.92 -18.52
CA LEU A 74 16.49 6.89 -17.53
C LEU A 74 17.78 6.17 -17.95
N ASP A 75 18.77 6.14 -17.07
CA ASP A 75 20.03 5.42 -17.27
C ASP A 75 20.46 4.82 -15.93
N ASP A 76 20.31 3.50 -15.75
CA ASP A 76 20.62 2.81 -14.50
C ASP A 76 22.13 2.84 -14.18
N VAL A 77 22.98 2.82 -15.21
CA VAL A 77 24.44 2.80 -15.06
C VAL A 77 24.94 4.15 -14.56
N LYS A 78 24.41 5.24 -15.13
CA LYS A 78 24.73 6.61 -14.71
C LYS A 78 23.86 7.10 -13.55
N LYS A 79 22.86 6.32 -13.15
CA LYS A 79 21.83 6.68 -12.18
C LYS A 79 21.15 8.02 -12.51
N THR A 80 20.67 8.17 -13.75
CA THR A 80 19.90 9.35 -14.14
C THR A 80 18.42 9.04 -14.26
N HIS A 81 17.55 9.93 -13.75
CA HIS A 81 16.10 9.77 -13.85
C HIS A 81 15.40 11.08 -14.29
N PRO A 82 14.52 11.07 -15.31
CA PRO A 82 13.87 12.28 -15.83
C PRO A 82 12.87 12.90 -14.85
N ASN A 83 12.23 12.08 -14.02
CA ASN A 83 11.22 12.53 -13.07
C ASN A 83 11.80 13.18 -11.79
N LEU A 84 13.12 13.33 -11.66
CA LEU A 84 13.73 14.08 -10.54
C LEU A 84 13.57 15.60 -10.72
N ILE A 85 12.32 16.03 -10.85
CA ILE A 85 11.84 17.40 -11.06
C ILE A 85 10.61 17.63 -10.16
N PRO A 86 10.13 18.87 -9.96
CA PRO A 86 8.92 19.11 -9.18
C PRO A 86 7.72 18.37 -9.76
N PHE A 87 6.85 17.83 -8.91
CA PHE A 87 5.68 17.04 -9.33
C PHE A 87 4.83 17.74 -10.40
N LYS A 88 4.63 19.06 -10.25
CA LYS A 88 3.83 19.90 -11.17
C LYS A 88 4.46 20.04 -12.56
N GLU A 89 5.74 19.72 -12.70
CA GLU A 89 6.49 19.75 -13.96
C GLU A 89 6.60 18.36 -14.62
N LEU A 90 6.09 17.30 -13.97
CA LEU A 90 6.00 15.99 -14.59
C LEU A 90 5.06 16.01 -15.81
N PRO A 91 5.21 15.07 -16.76
CA PRO A 91 4.23 14.89 -17.81
C PRO A 91 2.82 14.69 -17.23
N VAL A 92 1.80 15.29 -17.87
CA VAL A 92 0.40 15.23 -17.39
C VAL A 92 -0.09 13.78 -17.21
N ALA A 93 0.38 12.86 -18.05
CA ALA A 93 0.06 11.44 -17.94
C ALA A 93 0.59 10.81 -16.64
N GLU A 94 1.82 11.14 -16.24
CA GLU A 94 2.45 10.66 -15.00
C GLU A 94 1.72 11.24 -13.78
N GLN A 95 1.48 12.57 -13.78
CA GLN A 95 0.71 13.21 -12.70
C GLN A 95 -0.67 12.56 -12.53
N LYS A 96 -1.36 12.29 -13.64
CA LYS A 96 -2.67 11.65 -13.63
C LYS A 96 -2.61 10.24 -13.04
N PHE A 97 -1.59 9.45 -13.39
CA PHE A 97 -1.42 8.11 -12.85
C PHE A 97 -1.21 8.14 -11.33
N ASP A 98 -0.35 9.03 -10.84
CA ASP A 98 -0.07 9.16 -9.40
C ASP A 98 -1.29 9.67 -8.62
N PHE A 99 -2.04 10.61 -9.20
CA PHE A 99 -3.31 11.07 -8.63
C PHE A 99 -4.33 9.94 -8.54
N GLN A 100 -4.49 9.15 -9.60
CA GLN A 100 -5.43 8.03 -9.62
C GLN A 100 -5.05 6.97 -8.58
N THR A 101 -3.77 6.62 -8.50
CA THR A 101 -3.26 5.66 -7.51
C THR A 101 -3.48 6.15 -6.08
N SER A 102 -3.23 7.43 -5.82
CA SER A 102 -3.45 8.02 -4.49
C SER A 102 -4.93 8.10 -4.12
N GLN A 103 -5.80 8.40 -5.08
CA GLN A 103 -7.25 8.39 -4.88
C GLN A 103 -7.78 6.97 -4.66
N GLU A 104 -7.21 5.97 -5.33
CA GLU A 104 -7.60 4.56 -5.16
C GLU A 104 -7.39 4.10 -3.71
N VAL A 105 -6.28 4.50 -3.08
CA VAL A 105 -6.03 4.23 -1.65
C VAL A 105 -7.15 4.79 -0.76
N ILE A 106 -7.64 6.00 -1.05
CA ILE A 106 -8.76 6.61 -0.31
C ILE A 106 -10.03 5.80 -0.53
N LYS A 107 -10.32 5.38 -1.77
CA LYS A 107 -11.49 4.56 -2.08
C LYS A 107 -11.46 3.21 -1.36
N VAL A 108 -10.29 2.59 -1.25
CA VAL A 108 -10.12 1.34 -0.49
C VAL A 108 -10.46 1.55 1.00
N VAL A 109 -10.07 2.67 1.61
CA VAL A 109 -10.48 2.97 3.00
C VAL A 109 -12.00 3.11 3.09
N LEU A 110 -12.63 3.79 2.14
CA LEU A 110 -14.09 3.95 2.11
C LEU A 110 -14.84 2.64 1.84
N SER A 111 -14.29 1.72 1.04
CA SER A 111 -14.91 0.40 0.77
C SER A 111 -14.92 -0.51 1.99
N MET A 112 -14.08 -0.22 2.99
CA MET A 112 -14.06 -0.90 4.30
C MET A 112 -15.01 -0.25 5.32
N ASP A 113 -15.93 0.59 4.87
CA ASP A 113 -16.91 1.34 5.67
C ASP A 113 -16.30 2.37 6.65
N TYR A 114 -15.02 2.70 6.51
CA TYR A 114 -14.44 3.82 7.25
C TYR A 114 -14.84 5.15 6.62
N SER A 115 -15.01 6.18 7.46
CA SER A 115 -15.26 7.53 7.00
C SER A 115 -14.01 8.38 7.14
N ILE A 116 -13.71 9.20 6.12
CA ILE A 116 -12.60 10.16 6.15
C ILE A 116 -13.20 11.56 6.13
N ALA A 117 -12.89 12.37 7.15
CA ALA A 117 -13.40 13.72 7.29
C ALA A 117 -12.28 14.69 7.64
N ARG A 118 -12.34 15.90 7.08
CA ARG A 118 -11.40 16.96 7.42
C ARG A 118 -11.64 17.41 8.85
N VAL A 119 -10.59 17.42 9.67
CA VAL A 119 -10.67 17.94 11.04
C VAL A 119 -10.83 19.46 10.96
N PRO A 120 -11.84 20.05 11.63
CA PRO A 120 -11.98 21.50 11.70
C PRO A 120 -10.71 22.11 12.31
N SER A 121 -10.12 23.07 11.61
CA SER A 121 -8.95 23.81 12.11
C SER A 121 -9.37 24.64 13.33
N THR A 122 -8.99 24.23 14.53
CA THR A 122 -9.07 25.09 15.73
C THR A 122 -7.73 25.80 15.93
N PRO A 123 -7.69 26.97 16.61
CA PRO A 123 -6.44 27.66 16.95
C PRO A 123 -5.46 26.80 17.77
N GLU A 124 -5.97 25.76 18.45
CA GLU A 124 -5.20 24.81 19.27
C GLU A 124 -4.79 23.56 18.47
N ALA A 125 -5.60 23.14 17.49
CA ALA A 125 -5.33 22.00 16.60
C ALA A 125 -4.48 22.42 15.40
N VAL A 126 -3.36 23.09 15.67
CA VAL A 126 -2.36 23.42 14.66
C VAL A 126 -1.61 22.15 14.27
N TYR A 127 -2.28 21.24 13.56
CA TYR A 127 -1.61 20.43 12.55
C TYR A 127 -1.23 21.37 11.41
N SER A 128 -0.34 22.33 11.68
CA SER A 128 0.45 22.89 10.60
C SER A 128 1.16 21.70 9.99
N PRO A 129 1.02 21.42 8.68
CA PRO A 129 1.87 20.45 8.03
C PRO A 129 3.30 20.92 8.25
N LEU A 130 3.95 20.36 9.27
CA LEU A 130 5.37 20.50 9.45
C LEU A 130 5.91 19.76 8.25
N PHE A 131 6.31 20.47 7.21
CA PHE A 131 7.10 19.85 6.15
C PHE A 131 8.41 19.40 6.77
N VAL A 132 8.92 18.25 6.36
CA VAL A 132 10.30 17.89 6.72
C VAL A 132 11.19 18.98 6.12
N PRO A 133 12.05 19.67 6.91
CA PRO A 133 13.05 20.55 6.34
C PRO A 133 13.97 19.71 5.46
N SER A 134 13.73 19.73 4.15
CA SER A 134 14.54 18.98 3.21
C SER A 134 15.81 19.75 2.89
N THR A 135 16.94 19.11 3.13
CA THR A 135 18.25 19.59 2.70
C THR A 135 18.57 19.19 1.26
N HIS A 136 17.74 18.36 0.64
CA HIS A 136 17.95 17.85 -0.71
C HIS A 136 17.69 18.96 -1.73
N LYS A 137 18.75 19.33 -2.46
CA LYS A 137 18.70 20.24 -3.59
C LYS A 137 19.07 19.47 -4.84
N ILE A 138 18.09 19.24 -5.69
CA ILE A 138 18.21 18.46 -6.92
C ILE A 138 18.32 19.44 -8.09
N PRO A 139 19.51 19.64 -8.66
CA PRO A 139 19.64 20.43 -9.87
C PRO A 139 18.96 19.69 -11.01
N TYR A 140 18.14 20.39 -11.79
CA TYR A 140 17.47 19.84 -12.96
C TYR A 140 17.42 20.89 -14.07
N SER A 141 17.19 20.42 -15.30
CA SER A 141 17.25 21.22 -16.52
C SER A 141 18.67 21.76 -16.83
N THR A 142 18.90 22.12 -18.10
CA THR A 142 20.10 22.83 -18.54
C THR A 142 20.12 24.30 -18.10
N SER A 143 18.98 24.83 -17.65
CA SER A 143 18.79 26.21 -17.19
C SER A 143 19.15 26.45 -15.71
N GLY A 144 19.62 25.41 -14.98
CA GLY A 144 20.08 25.55 -13.59
C GLY A 144 18.96 25.68 -12.56
N GLN A 145 17.77 25.14 -12.85
CA GLN A 145 16.68 25.07 -11.88
C GLN A 145 17.03 24.08 -10.76
N VAL A 146 16.46 24.31 -9.58
CA VAL A 146 16.69 23.45 -8.41
C VAL A 146 15.35 23.04 -7.82
N TYR A 147 15.12 21.74 -7.79
CA TYR A 147 14.00 21.12 -7.11
C TYR A 147 14.42 20.82 -5.67
N THR A 148 13.59 21.23 -4.71
CA THR A 148 13.75 20.91 -3.28
C THR A 148 12.49 20.16 -2.84
N PRO A 149 12.52 18.82 -2.78
CA PRO A 149 11.38 18.02 -2.31
C PRO A 149 10.99 18.43 -0.89
N ARG A 150 9.70 18.47 -0.55
CA ARG A 150 9.20 18.87 0.77
C ARG A 150 8.06 17.94 1.21
N PRO A 151 8.36 16.67 1.54
CA PRO A 151 7.31 15.77 1.98
C PRO A 151 6.73 16.23 3.33
N LEU A 152 5.46 15.89 3.58
CA LEU A 152 4.85 16.04 4.91
C LEU A 152 5.64 15.26 5.96
N ASN A 153 5.84 15.87 7.12
CA ASN A 153 6.49 15.19 8.25
C ASN A 153 5.48 14.30 8.99
N THR A 154 5.56 13.01 8.74
CA THR A 154 4.76 11.99 9.42
C THR A 154 5.45 11.41 10.65
N THR A 155 6.68 11.83 10.99
CA THR A 155 7.50 11.21 12.07
C THR A 155 6.86 11.35 13.45
N LYS A 156 6.19 12.47 13.71
CA LYS A 156 5.49 12.75 14.97
C LYS A 156 4.03 12.28 14.98
N VAL A 157 3.55 11.70 13.89
CA VAL A 157 2.20 11.16 13.81
C VAL A 157 2.21 9.74 14.36
N HIS A 158 1.48 9.54 15.44
CA HIS A 158 1.21 8.22 16.00
C HIS A 158 -0.06 7.67 15.39
N LEU A 159 -0.06 6.37 15.05
CA LEU A 159 -1.27 5.71 14.57
C LEU A 159 -2.18 5.42 15.77
N PRO A 160 -3.42 5.94 15.81
CA PRO A 160 -4.39 5.58 16.83
C PRO A 160 -4.67 4.07 16.89
N GLU A 161 -4.89 3.53 18.09
CA GLU A 161 -5.11 2.08 18.30
C GLU A 161 -6.35 1.56 17.56
N ASP A 162 -7.40 2.38 17.41
CA ASP A 162 -8.62 2.05 16.70
C ASP A 162 -8.44 1.91 15.18
N LEU A 163 -7.32 2.39 14.63
CA LEU A 163 -6.93 2.25 13.23
C LEU A 163 -5.99 1.08 12.96
N VAL A 164 -5.59 0.31 13.98
CA VAL A 164 -4.74 -0.88 13.80
C VAL A 164 -5.41 -1.92 12.90
N LEU A 165 -6.73 -2.14 13.06
CA LEU A 165 -7.48 -3.03 12.19
C LEU A 165 -7.51 -2.52 10.75
N LEU A 166 -7.72 -1.22 10.53
CA LEU A 166 -7.70 -0.63 9.19
C LEU A 166 -6.33 -0.79 8.53
N ARG A 167 -5.24 -0.62 9.28
CA ARG A 167 -3.88 -0.86 8.79
C ARG A 167 -3.74 -2.30 8.26
N ASP A 168 -4.21 -3.27 9.03
CA ASP A 168 -4.07 -4.68 8.67
C ASP A 168 -4.92 -5.03 7.44
N LEU A 169 -6.14 -4.48 7.35
CA LEU A 169 -7.01 -4.64 6.17
C LEU A 169 -6.40 -3.98 4.92
N LEU A 170 -5.76 -2.82 5.05
CA LEU A 170 -5.05 -2.16 3.95
C LEU A 170 -3.84 -2.98 3.49
N ALA A 171 -3.09 -3.55 4.43
CA ALA A 171 -1.95 -4.40 4.12
C ALA A 171 -2.39 -5.69 3.40
N GLU A 172 -3.45 -6.33 3.88
CA GLU A 172 -4.07 -7.48 3.21
C GLU A 172 -4.56 -7.12 1.80
N ASN A 173 -5.32 -6.03 1.64
CA ASN A 173 -5.79 -5.63 0.31
C ASN A 173 -4.62 -5.29 -0.65
N THR A 174 -3.52 -4.73 -0.14
CA THR A 174 -2.30 -4.50 -0.94
C THR A 174 -1.75 -5.82 -1.49
N HIS A 175 -1.69 -6.85 -0.63
CA HIS A 175 -1.27 -8.18 -1.03
C HIS A 175 -2.22 -8.83 -2.03
N GLU A 176 -3.53 -8.66 -1.85
CA GLU A 176 -4.55 -9.15 -2.79
C GLU A 176 -4.38 -8.52 -4.18
N VAL A 177 -4.17 -7.19 -4.26
CA VAL A 177 -3.94 -6.47 -5.52
C VAL A 177 -2.66 -6.97 -6.21
N TRP A 178 -1.56 -7.08 -5.46
CA TRP A 178 -0.29 -7.61 -5.97
C TRP A 178 -0.44 -9.04 -6.48
N SER A 179 -1.08 -9.90 -5.68
CA SER A 179 -1.31 -11.30 -6.00
C SER A 179 -2.15 -11.45 -7.26
N LYS A 180 -3.22 -10.66 -7.39
CA LYS A 180 -4.09 -10.66 -8.57
C LYS A 180 -3.30 -10.26 -9.81
N GLY A 181 -2.54 -9.16 -9.76
CA GLY A 181 -1.72 -8.72 -10.89
C GLY A 181 -0.68 -9.77 -11.32
N ARG A 182 -0.08 -10.47 -10.36
CA ARG A 182 0.85 -11.57 -10.64
C ARG A 182 0.16 -12.77 -11.29
N ILE A 183 -0.95 -13.23 -10.72
CA ILE A 183 -1.71 -14.38 -11.25
C ILE A 183 -2.25 -14.07 -12.65
N ASP A 184 -2.81 -12.88 -12.88
CA ASP A 184 -3.28 -12.44 -14.20
C ASP A 184 -2.13 -12.38 -15.23
N ALA A 185 -0.90 -12.09 -14.78
CA ALA A 185 0.32 -12.15 -15.60
C ALA A 185 0.91 -13.57 -15.78
N GLY A 186 0.20 -14.60 -15.31
CA GLY A 186 0.55 -16.02 -15.42
C GLY A 186 1.53 -16.52 -14.36
N TRP A 187 1.67 -15.82 -13.23
CA TRP A 187 2.46 -16.31 -12.11
C TRP A 187 1.70 -17.34 -11.28
N THR A 188 2.43 -18.28 -10.69
CA THR A 188 1.87 -19.35 -9.86
C THR A 188 2.63 -19.47 -8.54
N HIS A 189 2.01 -20.09 -7.54
CA HIS A 189 2.68 -20.38 -6.28
C HIS A 189 3.84 -21.37 -6.50
N GLY A 190 4.98 -21.11 -5.86
CA GLY A 190 6.13 -22.03 -5.80
C GLY A 190 7.02 -21.71 -4.61
N PRO A 191 7.97 -22.59 -4.24
CA PRO A 191 8.72 -22.47 -2.98
C PRO A 191 9.63 -21.22 -2.91
N GLN A 192 9.92 -20.60 -4.04
CA GLN A 192 10.72 -19.40 -4.16
C GLN A 192 10.36 -18.64 -5.44
N ARG A 193 10.75 -17.36 -5.48
CA ARG A 193 10.65 -16.55 -6.70
C ARG A 193 11.51 -17.13 -7.82
N ASN A 194 10.92 -17.38 -8.98
CA ASN A 194 11.61 -17.72 -10.20
C ASN A 194 10.91 -17.06 -11.41
N ASP A 195 11.59 -16.10 -12.02
CA ASP A 195 11.02 -15.29 -13.10
C ASP A 195 10.90 -16.05 -14.43
N GLN A 196 11.73 -17.08 -14.66
CA GLN A 196 11.71 -17.87 -15.90
C GLN A 196 10.44 -18.73 -16.01
N ILE A 197 10.05 -19.36 -14.90
CA ILE A 197 8.84 -20.19 -14.81
C ILE A 197 7.67 -19.46 -14.13
N LYS A 198 7.85 -18.18 -13.80
CA LYS A 198 6.88 -17.31 -13.13
C LYS A 198 6.31 -17.91 -11.84
N THR A 199 7.17 -18.33 -10.91
CA THR A 199 6.73 -18.78 -9.57
C THR A 199 7.07 -17.77 -8.48
N HIS A 200 6.29 -17.69 -7.42
CA HIS A 200 6.58 -16.87 -6.24
C HIS A 200 6.04 -17.50 -4.95
N ASN A 201 6.82 -17.43 -3.85
CA ASN A 201 6.46 -18.01 -2.54
C ASN A 201 5.29 -17.30 -1.88
N CYS A 202 5.25 -15.97 -1.96
CA CYS A 202 4.14 -15.20 -1.38
C CYS A 202 2.79 -15.35 -2.11
N LEU A 203 2.64 -16.14 -3.18
CA LEU A 203 1.32 -16.33 -3.84
C LEU A 203 0.42 -17.29 -3.06
N VAL A 204 0.14 -16.93 -1.82
CA VAL A 204 -0.72 -17.60 -0.84
C VAL A 204 -1.58 -16.54 -0.14
N PRO A 205 -2.68 -16.92 0.55
CA PRO A 205 -3.48 -15.98 1.33
C PRO A 205 -2.64 -15.14 2.30
N TYR A 206 -3.00 -13.87 2.52
CA TYR A 206 -2.25 -12.96 3.40
C TYR A 206 -2.05 -13.53 4.81
N ALA A 207 -3.06 -14.23 5.35
CA ALA A 207 -3.00 -14.87 6.65
C ALA A 207 -1.86 -15.92 6.78
N ASP A 208 -1.47 -16.54 5.67
CA ASP A 208 -0.44 -17.59 5.61
C ASP A 208 0.99 -17.03 5.45
N LEU A 209 1.13 -15.72 5.22
CA LEU A 209 2.44 -15.07 5.16
C LEU A 209 3.10 -14.97 6.54
N SER A 210 4.42 -15.06 6.56
CA SER A 210 5.21 -14.73 7.74
C SER A 210 5.16 -13.24 8.06
N GLU A 211 5.44 -12.87 9.31
CA GLU A 211 5.53 -11.46 9.72
C GLU A 211 6.60 -10.67 8.95
N SER A 212 7.70 -11.34 8.56
CA SER A 212 8.72 -10.75 7.69
C SER A 212 8.20 -10.42 6.29
N GLU A 213 7.35 -11.29 5.73
CA GLU A 213 6.74 -11.07 4.41
C GLU A 213 5.68 -9.97 4.48
N LYS A 214 4.89 -9.91 5.56
CA LYS A 214 3.89 -8.86 5.80
C LYS A 214 4.48 -7.48 6.11
N SER A 215 5.71 -7.43 6.61
CA SER A 215 6.31 -6.22 7.19
C SER A 215 6.29 -5.02 6.25
N TYR A 216 6.51 -5.26 4.95
CA TYR A 216 6.47 -4.19 3.95
C TYR A 216 5.06 -3.61 3.82
N ASP A 217 4.05 -4.44 3.59
CA ASP A 217 2.66 -4.01 3.42
C ASP A 217 2.12 -3.34 4.68
N VAL A 218 2.46 -3.85 5.86
CA VAL A 218 2.08 -3.25 7.15
C VAL A 218 2.69 -1.86 7.31
N LYS A 219 3.97 -1.68 6.96
CA LYS A 219 4.64 -0.37 7.01
C LYS A 219 4.04 0.60 6.01
N LEU A 220 3.73 0.13 4.79
CA LEU A 220 3.09 0.93 3.76
C LEU A 220 1.70 1.41 4.21
N ALA A 221 0.85 0.49 4.67
CA ALA A 221 -0.47 0.80 5.20
C ALA A 221 -0.40 1.79 6.38
N GLN A 222 0.54 1.59 7.31
CA GLN A 222 0.74 2.52 8.42
C GLN A 222 1.19 3.90 7.94
N GLY A 223 2.07 3.97 6.94
CA GLY A 223 2.52 5.22 6.34
C GLY A 223 1.36 6.02 5.73
N VAL A 224 0.50 5.34 4.98
CA VAL A 224 -0.73 5.93 4.40
C VAL A 224 -1.63 6.51 5.48
N LEU A 225 -1.93 5.77 6.53
CA LEU A 225 -2.84 6.25 7.60
C LEU A 225 -2.25 7.45 8.34
N LYS A 226 -0.95 7.42 8.63
CA LYS A 226 -0.25 8.57 9.23
C LYS A 226 -0.24 9.78 8.31
N MET A 227 -0.14 9.57 7.00
CA MET A 227 -0.18 10.63 6.01
C MET A 227 -1.55 11.31 5.97
N LEU A 228 -2.64 10.53 5.96
CA LEU A 228 -4.01 11.07 6.03
C LEU A 228 -4.20 11.94 7.29
N ILE A 229 -3.70 11.49 8.44
CA ILE A 229 -3.72 12.25 9.70
C ILE A 229 -2.86 13.52 9.60
N ALA A 230 -1.65 13.44 9.03
CA ALA A 230 -0.77 14.58 8.83
C ALA A 230 -1.38 15.66 7.91
N CYS A 231 -2.21 15.25 6.95
CA CYS A 231 -3.00 16.14 6.10
C CYS A 231 -4.18 16.82 6.83
N GLY A 232 -4.41 16.52 8.12
CA GLY A 232 -5.50 17.08 8.92
C GLY A 232 -6.84 16.37 8.72
N TYR A 233 -6.83 15.08 8.38
CA TYR A 233 -8.04 14.26 8.28
C TYR A 233 -8.15 13.29 9.44
N SER A 234 -9.37 13.10 9.94
CA SER A 234 -9.71 12.00 10.83
C SER A 234 -10.28 10.85 10.03
N ILE A 235 -9.96 9.64 10.50
CA ILE A 235 -10.48 8.39 9.96
C ILE A 235 -11.34 7.78 11.05
N VAL A 236 -12.61 7.56 10.77
CA VAL A 236 -13.60 7.12 11.76
C VAL A 236 -14.03 5.70 11.41
N LYS A 237 -13.88 4.81 12.39
CA LYS A 237 -14.30 3.42 12.29
C LYS A 237 -15.83 3.32 12.10
N PRO A 238 -16.34 2.39 11.27
CA PRO A 238 -17.76 2.13 11.15
C PRO A 238 -18.37 1.81 12.52
N GLN A 239 -19.50 2.44 12.83
CA GLN A 239 -20.30 2.07 13.99
C GLN A 239 -20.97 0.72 13.69
N ARG A 240 -20.59 -0.34 14.41
CA ARG A 240 -21.38 -1.57 14.38
C ARG A 240 -22.70 -1.27 15.09
N ASN A 241 -23.80 -1.22 14.35
CA ASN A 241 -25.12 -1.34 14.95
C ASN A 241 -25.15 -2.70 15.66
N ALA A 242 -25.24 -2.67 16.99
CA ALA A 242 -25.38 -3.86 17.83
C ALA A 242 -26.74 -4.54 17.60
#